data_AF-A0A2A3TYT3-F1
#
_entry.id   AF-A0A2A3TYT3-F1
#
_cell.length_a   1.000
_cell.length_b   1.000
_cell.length_c   1.000
_cell.angle_alpha   90.00
_cell.angle_beta   90.00
_cell.angle_gamma   90.00
#
_symmetry.space_group_name_H-M   'P 1'
#
loop_
_entity.id
_entity.type
_entity.pdbx_description
1 polymer ?
#
loop_
_entity_poly.entity_id
_entity_poly.type
_entity_poly.pdbx_seq_one_letter_code
_entity_poly.pdbx_strand_id
1 'polypeptide(L)'
;MFIYITYDTDGFITAYQNTEADGFTKVFILDSWIPKFAKHSDKFRYDTDKSVVLNPGNLPDLSLDELNTKYAGVLETSQQAVQSATALAQQQTVSATSINQLQKSITALALSQSAKGTA
;
A
#
# COMPACT_ATOMS: atom_id res chain seq x y z
N MET A 1 -22.04 10.75 22.02
CA MET A 1 -22.50 9.74 23.02
C MET A 1 -21.78 9.88 24.36
N PHE A 2 -22.44 9.66 25.50
CA PHE A 2 -21.76 9.52 26.81
C PHE A 2 -21.44 8.07 27.12
N ILE A 3 -20.25 7.81 27.65
CA ILE A 3 -19.80 6.50 28.14
C ILE A 3 -19.03 6.68 29.45
N TYR A 4 -18.68 5.58 30.10
CA TYR A 4 -17.88 5.54 31.32
C TYR A 4 -16.56 4.84 31.02
N ILE A 5 -15.42 5.43 31.41
CA ILE A 5 -14.08 4.91 31.11
C ILE A 5 -13.20 4.78 32.36
N THR A 6 -12.23 3.87 32.33
CA THR A 6 -11.04 3.94 33.18
C THR A 6 -9.84 4.32 32.33
N TYR A 7 -8.81 4.87 32.95
CA TYR A 7 -7.58 5.28 32.26
C TYR A 7 -6.34 5.11 33.14
N ASP A 8 -5.17 5.03 32.53
CA ASP A 8 -3.89 4.92 33.22
C ASP A 8 -3.33 6.29 33.65
N THR A 9 -2.10 6.29 34.20
CA THR A 9 -1.43 7.51 34.69
C THR A 9 -1.13 8.51 33.57
N ASP A 10 -1.02 8.05 32.33
CA ASP A 10 -0.81 8.88 31.15
C ASP A 10 -2.14 9.27 30.48
N GLY A 11 -3.27 8.83 31.05
CA GLY A 11 -4.61 9.09 30.57
C GLY A 11 -5.05 8.17 29.44
N PHE A 12 -4.30 7.14 29.05
CA PHE A 12 -4.78 6.18 28.05
C PHE A 12 -5.94 5.36 28.59
N ILE A 13 -6.98 5.19 27.79
CA ILE A 13 -8.18 4.48 28.20
C ILE A 13 -7.87 2.99 28.35
N THR A 14 -8.21 2.42 29.51
CA THR A 14 -7.93 1.02 29.84
C THR A 14 -9.18 0.14 29.81
N ALA A 15 -10.35 0.71 30.06
CA ALA A 15 -11.65 0.03 29.92
C ALA A 15 -12.75 1.05 29.64
N TYR A 16 -13.87 0.58 29.09
CA TYR A 16 -15.08 1.39 28.93
C TYR A 16 -16.35 0.56 29.10
N GLN A 17 -17.43 1.23 29.47
CA GLN A 17 -18.76 0.64 29.58
C GLN A 17 -19.85 1.70 29.38
N ASN A 18 -21.07 1.23 29.07
CA ASN A 18 -22.21 2.09 28.75
C ASN A 18 -23.05 2.45 29.99
N THR A 19 -22.80 1.80 31.12
CA THR A 19 -23.50 2.01 32.39
C THR A 19 -22.54 2.59 33.42
N GLU A 20 -23.08 3.32 34.39
CA GLU A 20 -22.28 3.84 35.49
C GLU A 20 -21.73 2.69 36.35
N ALA A 21 -20.48 2.80 36.77
CA ALA A 21 -19.86 1.92 37.76
C ALA A 21 -18.78 2.66 38.53
N ASP A 22 -18.48 2.13 39.71
CA ASP A 22 -17.44 2.66 40.58
C ASP A 22 -16.06 2.61 39.89
N GLY A 23 -15.27 3.66 40.10
CA GLY A 23 -13.97 3.83 39.46
C GLY A 23 -13.98 4.27 37.99
N PHE A 24 -15.16 4.39 37.34
CA PHE A 24 -15.23 4.89 35.96
C PHE A 24 -15.59 6.38 35.89
N THR A 25 -14.95 7.09 34.97
CA THR A 25 -15.20 8.49 34.66
C THR A 25 -16.15 8.64 33.48
N LYS A 26 -17.21 9.44 33.65
CA LYS A 26 -18.16 9.74 32.56
C LYS A 26 -17.54 10.71 31.55
N VAL A 27 -17.52 10.33 30.28
CA VAL A 27 -16.94 11.13 29.20
C VAL A 27 -17.83 11.18 27.98
N PHE A 28 -17.64 12.21 27.15
CA PHE A 28 -18.33 12.35 25.87
C PHE A 28 -17.44 11.93 24.71
N ILE A 29 -17.97 11.09 23.82
CA ILE A 29 -17.35 10.64 22.58
C ILE A 29 -18.18 11.15 21.40
N LEU A 30 -17.50 11.74 20.40
CA LEU A 30 -18.16 12.14 19.14
C LEU A 30 -18.62 10.91 18.36
N ASP A 31 -19.80 11.00 17.75
CA ASP A 31 -20.40 9.87 17.03
C ASP A 31 -19.52 9.38 15.87
N SER A 32 -18.79 10.30 15.22
CA SER A 32 -17.80 9.99 14.17
C SER A 32 -16.61 9.16 14.67
N TRP A 33 -16.36 9.14 15.98
CA TRP A 33 -15.25 8.39 16.58
C TRP A 33 -15.66 7.00 17.06
N ILE A 34 -16.95 6.73 17.24
CA ILE A 34 -17.46 5.47 17.82
C ILE A 34 -16.89 4.22 17.11
N PRO A 35 -16.87 4.12 15.77
CA PRO A 35 -16.34 2.92 15.11
C PRO A 35 -14.85 2.67 15.40
N LYS A 36 -14.05 3.74 15.47
CA LYS A 36 -12.61 3.66 15.77
C LYS A 36 -12.37 3.41 17.25
N PHE A 37 -13.14 4.06 18.11
CA PHE A 37 -13.10 3.89 19.55
C PHE A 37 -13.41 2.45 19.96
N ALA A 38 -14.45 1.83 19.38
CA ALA A 38 -14.81 0.46 19.70
C ALA A 38 -13.70 -0.56 19.37
N LYS A 39 -12.87 -0.27 18.36
CA LYS A 39 -11.77 -1.15 17.92
C LYS A 39 -10.44 -0.86 18.61
N HIS A 40 -10.20 0.40 18.97
CA HIS A 40 -8.90 0.91 19.41
C HIS A 40 -9.03 1.85 20.61
N SER A 41 -9.92 1.53 21.55
CA SER A 41 -10.18 2.39 22.72
C SER A 41 -8.91 2.70 23.49
N ASP A 42 -7.98 1.74 23.56
CA ASP A 42 -6.66 1.84 24.19
C ASP A 42 -5.74 2.92 23.57
N LYS A 43 -6.07 3.44 22.39
CA LYS A 43 -5.31 4.50 21.73
C LYS A 43 -5.88 5.90 21.99
N PHE A 44 -7.07 6.00 22.56
CA PHE A 44 -7.65 7.26 22.99
C PHE A 44 -7.11 7.63 24.36
N ARG A 45 -7.01 8.94 24.63
CA ARG A 45 -6.59 9.46 25.93
C ARG A 45 -7.67 10.34 26.54
N TYR A 46 -7.77 10.35 27.84
CA TYR A 46 -8.55 11.29 28.60
C TYR A 46 -7.63 12.40 29.14
N ASP A 47 -7.95 13.65 28.78
CA ASP A 47 -7.30 14.84 29.33
C ASP A 47 -8.07 15.24 30.59
N THR A 48 -7.49 14.99 31.76
CA THR A 48 -8.12 15.27 33.07
C THR A 48 -8.33 16.76 33.31
N ASP A 49 -7.41 17.60 32.81
CA ASP A 49 -7.46 19.05 33.03
C ASP A 49 -8.61 19.68 32.22
N LYS A 50 -8.80 19.19 31.00
CA LYS A 50 -9.86 19.68 30.10
C LYS A 50 -11.15 18.88 30.20
N SER A 51 -11.14 17.73 30.88
CA SER A 51 -12.25 16.78 30.95
C SER A 51 -12.77 16.35 29.57
N VAL A 52 -11.86 16.06 28.64
CA VAL A 52 -12.20 15.64 27.27
C VAL A 52 -11.44 14.41 26.83
N VAL A 53 -12.02 13.65 25.91
CA VAL A 53 -11.33 12.55 25.23
C VAL A 53 -10.60 13.08 24.00
N LEU A 54 -9.32 12.75 23.92
CA LEU A 54 -8.42 13.06 22.81
C LEU A 54 -8.38 11.87 21.84
N ASN A 55 -8.71 12.16 20.58
CA ASN A 55 -8.54 11.21 19.48
C ASN A 55 -7.07 11.25 19.00
N PRO A 56 -6.39 10.10 18.88
CA PRO A 56 -5.01 10.03 18.39
C PRO A 56 -4.85 10.48 16.93
N GLY A 57 -5.92 10.54 16.14
CA GLY A 57 -5.95 11.11 14.79
C GLY A 57 -5.27 10.26 13.70
N ASN A 58 -4.48 9.27 14.07
CA ASN A 58 -3.68 8.43 13.16
C ASN A 58 -4.05 6.94 13.20
N LEU A 59 -5.27 6.60 13.64
CA LEU A 59 -5.72 5.21 13.68
C LEU A 59 -5.89 4.66 12.27
N PRO A 60 -5.38 3.45 11.97
CA PRO A 60 -5.57 2.80 10.69
C PRO A 60 -7.06 2.68 10.37
N ASP A 61 -7.46 3.13 9.19
CA ASP A 61 -8.80 2.89 8.67
C ASP A 61 -8.94 1.49 8.06
N LEU A 62 -7.80 0.87 7.72
CA LEU A 62 -7.72 -0.44 7.10
C LEU A 62 -7.43 -1.52 8.14
N SER A 63 -8.15 -2.62 8.04
CA SER A 63 -7.80 -3.85 8.73
C SER A 63 -6.47 -4.43 8.23
N LEU A 64 -5.84 -5.30 9.02
CA LEU A 64 -4.65 -6.05 8.60
C LEU A 64 -4.93 -6.88 7.34
N ASP A 65 -6.14 -7.44 7.22
CA ASP A 65 -6.54 -8.23 6.06
C ASP A 65 -6.61 -7.37 4.79
N GLU A 66 -7.23 -6.19 4.87
CA GLU A 66 -7.28 -5.24 3.73
C GLU A 66 -5.88 -4.75 3.35
N LEU A 67 -5.00 -4.53 4.33
CA LEU A 67 -3.61 -4.18 4.07
C LEU A 67 -2.88 -5.33 3.35
N ASN A 68 -3.08 -6.56 3.80
CA ASN A 68 -2.49 -7.75 3.20
C ASN A 68 -2.99 -7.98 1.76
N THR A 69 -4.29 -7.81 1.52
CA THR A 69 -4.87 -7.87 0.17
C THR A 69 -4.29 -6.80 -0.76
N LYS A 70 -4.17 -5.55 -0.28
CA LYS A 70 -3.55 -4.46 -1.06
C LYS A 70 -2.08 -4.76 -1.37
N TYR A 71 -1.34 -5.26 -0.40
CA TYR A 71 0.07 -5.64 -0.60
C TYR A 71 0.22 -6.76 -1.64
N ALA A 72 -0.62 -7.80 -1.57
CA ALA A 72 -0.63 -8.88 -2.54
C ALA A 72 -0.91 -8.37 -3.98
N GLY A 73 -1.86 -7.45 -4.14
CA GLY A 73 -2.15 -6.83 -5.44
C GLY A 73 -0.99 -5.98 -6.00
N VAL A 74 -0.29 -5.23 -5.15
CA VAL A 74 0.91 -4.47 -5.55
C VAL A 74 2.04 -5.42 -5.97
N LEU A 75 2.23 -6.52 -5.24
CA LEU A 75 3.23 -7.53 -5.57
C LEU A 75 2.94 -8.18 -6.93
N GLU A 76 1.69 -8.56 -7.19
CA GLU A 76 1.26 -9.12 -8.48
C GLU A 76 1.49 -8.13 -9.63
N THR A 77 1.06 -6.88 -9.46
CA THR A 77 1.25 -5.82 -10.46
C THR A 77 2.74 -5.60 -10.77
N SER A 78 3.58 -5.62 -9.73
CA SER A 78 5.03 -5.46 -9.88
C SER A 78 5.66 -6.61 -10.65
N GLN A 79 5.22 -7.86 -10.38
CA GLN A 79 5.68 -9.03 -11.13
C GLN A 79 5.28 -8.95 -12.61
N GLN A 80 4.05 -8.56 -12.91
CA GLN A 80 3.58 -8.35 -14.28
C GLN A 80 4.39 -7.27 -15.01
N ALA A 81 4.70 -6.16 -14.34
CA ALA A 81 5.53 -5.09 -14.91
C ALA A 81 6.95 -5.57 -15.23
N VAL A 82 7.58 -6.32 -14.34
CA VAL A 82 8.92 -6.90 -14.56
C VAL A 82 8.91 -7.89 -15.73
N GLN A 83 7.90 -8.76 -15.80
CA GLN A 83 7.75 -9.71 -16.91
C GLN A 83 7.54 -8.99 -18.25
N SER A 84 6.71 -7.96 -18.28
CA SER A 84 6.46 -7.14 -19.48
C SER A 84 7.73 -6.42 -19.94
N ALA A 85 8.48 -5.82 -19.01
CA ALA A 85 9.75 -5.17 -19.31
C ALA A 85 10.79 -6.18 -19.84
N THR A 86 10.83 -7.38 -19.27
CA THR A 86 11.70 -8.48 -19.71
C THR A 86 11.34 -8.92 -21.13
N ALA A 87 10.05 -9.12 -21.42
CA ALA A 87 9.58 -9.49 -22.75
C ALA A 87 9.93 -8.41 -23.79
N LEU A 88 9.77 -7.13 -23.44
CA LEU A 88 10.16 -6.01 -24.31
C LEU A 88 11.67 -6.00 -24.58
N ALA A 89 12.51 -6.20 -23.56
CA ALA A 89 13.96 -6.27 -23.72
C ALA A 89 14.40 -7.46 -24.60
N GLN A 90 13.75 -8.62 -24.43
CA GLN A 90 13.98 -9.79 -25.29
C GLN A 90 13.59 -9.49 -26.74
N GLN A 91 12.44 -8.86 -26.97
CA GLN A 91 12.00 -8.47 -28.31
C GLN A 91 12.97 -7.50 -28.98
N GLN A 92 13.46 -6.48 -28.26
CA GLN A 92 14.47 -5.55 -28.79
C GLN A 92 15.77 -6.27 -29.18
N THR A 93 16.21 -7.25 -28.38
CA THR A 93 17.40 -8.06 -28.65
C THR A 93 17.23 -8.90 -29.93
N VAL A 94 16.06 -9.53 -30.09
CA VAL A 94 15.72 -10.30 -31.31
C VAL A 94 15.72 -9.37 -32.53
N SER A 95 15.07 -8.21 -32.44
CA SER A 95 15.04 -7.23 -33.53
C SER A 95 16.44 -6.75 -33.92
N ALA A 96 17.31 -6.44 -32.96
CA ALA A 96 18.69 -6.04 -33.22
C ALA A 96 19.49 -7.15 -33.93
N THR A 97 19.25 -8.41 -33.58
CA THR A 97 19.87 -9.57 -34.23
C THR A 97 19.38 -9.73 -35.68
N SER A 98 18.07 -9.61 -35.91
CA SER A 98 17.48 -9.70 -37.26
C SER A 98 17.97 -8.58 -38.17
N ILE A 99 18.08 -7.34 -37.67
CA ILE A 99 18.62 -6.20 -38.43
C ILE A 99 20.07 -6.47 -38.85
N ASN A 100 20.90 -6.98 -37.93
CA ASN A 100 22.29 -7.34 -38.24
C ASN A 100 22.39 -8.43 -39.32
N GLN A 101 21.51 -9.44 -39.28
CA GLN A 101 21.46 -10.49 -40.30
C GLN A 101 21.04 -9.92 -41.66
N LEU A 102 20.03 -9.05 -41.70
CA LEU A 102 19.61 -8.34 -42.91
C LEU A 102 20.76 -7.53 -43.53
N GLN A 103 21.51 -6.79 -42.71
CA GLN A 103 22.66 -6.00 -43.17
C GLN A 103 23.76 -6.88 -43.80
N LYS A 104 24.05 -8.05 -43.20
CA LYS A 104 24.99 -9.02 -43.76
C LYS A 104 24.51 -9.58 -45.10
N SER A 105 23.23 -9.95 -45.21
CA SER A 105 22.64 -10.46 -46.44
C SER A 105 22.64 -9.42 -47.57
N ILE A 106 22.32 -8.16 -47.27
CA ILE A 106 22.39 -7.06 -48.24
C ILE A 106 23.83 -6.83 -48.71
N THR A 107 24.80 -6.82 -47.79
CA THR A 107 26.23 -6.69 -48.12
C THR A 107 26.69 -7.84 -49.02
N ALA A 108 26.33 -9.08 -48.69
CA ALA A 108 26.67 -10.25 -49.49
C ALA A 108 26.05 -10.19 -50.90
N LEU A 109 24.78 -9.76 -51.00
CA LEU A 109 24.11 -9.55 -52.28
C LEU A 109 24.83 -8.47 -53.12
N ALA A 110 25.15 -7.32 -52.51
CA ALA A 110 25.86 -6.23 -53.19
C ALA A 110 27.24 -6.68 -53.72
N LEU A 111 28.00 -7.45 -52.93
CA LEU A 111 29.27 -8.06 -53.35
C LEU A 111 29.06 -9.04 -54.52
N SER A 112 28.05 -9.91 -54.44
CA SER A 112 27.78 -10.90 -55.48
C SER A 112 27.38 -10.26 -56.82
N GLN A 113 26.63 -9.15 -56.80
CA GLN A 113 26.22 -8.42 -58.00
C GLN A 113 27.38 -7.63 -58.59
N SER A 114 28.26 -7.08 -57.75
CA SER A 114 29.49 -6.42 -58.20
C SER A 114 30.43 -7.38 -58.92
N ALA A 115 30.56 -8.62 -58.43
CA ALA A 115 31.39 -9.65 -59.05
C ALA A 115 30.84 -10.17 -60.40
N LYS A 116 29.51 -10.09 -60.62
CA LYS A 116 28.87 -10.47 -61.89
C LYS A 116 28.99 -9.40 -62.98
N GLY A 117 29.20 -8.13 -62.61
CA GLY A 117 29.35 -7.02 -63.56
C GLY A 117 30.76 -6.87 -64.15
N THR A 118 31.74 -7.63 -63.67
CA THR A 118 33.15 -7.60 -64.11
C THR A 118 33.55 -8.77 -65.02
N ALA A 119 32.58 -9.54 -65.53
CA ALA A 119 32.79 -10.67 -66.44
C ALA A 119 32.30 -10.34 -67.86
#